data_AF-A0A137P595-F1
#
_entry.id   AF-A0A137P595-F1
#
_cell.length_a   1.000
_cell.length_b   1.000
_cell.length_c   1.000
_cell.angle_alpha   90.00
_cell.angle_beta   90.00
_cell.angle_gamma   90.00
#
_symmetry.space_group_name_H-M   'P 1'
#
loop_
_entity.id
_entity.type
_entity.pdbx_description
1 polymer ?
#
loop_
_entity_poly.entity_id
_entity_poly.type
_entity_poly.pdbx_seq_one_letter_code
_entity_poly.pdbx_strand_id
1 'polypeptide(L)' 'MSKPNPCQKEACDIQSCLQKNNYSDAKCIDFINKLADCCLQLREKGEDSPVCPKKISKK' A
#
# COMPACT_ATOMS: atom_id res chain seq x y z
N MET A 1 6.21 3.11 -20.90
CA MET A 1 5.69 3.60 -19.60
C MET A 1 4.99 2.43 -18.92
N SER A 2 5.49 1.95 -17.79
CA SER A 2 4.93 0.81 -17.06
C SER A 2 3.50 1.13 -16.62
N LYS A 3 2.56 0.21 -16.87
CA LYS A 3 1.16 0.33 -16.44
C LYS A 3 1.15 0.62 -14.93
N PRO A 4 0.47 1.66 -14.44
CA PRO A 4 0.39 1.92 -13.01
C PRO A 4 -0.27 0.72 -12.34
N ASN A 5 0.42 0.13 -11.35
CA ASN A 5 -0.16 -0.97 -10.60
C ASN A 5 -1.32 -0.43 -9.76
N PRO A 6 -2.41 -1.21 -9.61
CA PRO A 6 -3.49 -0.79 -8.74
C PRO A 6 -2.97 -0.67 -7.30
N CYS A 7 -3.34 0.38 -6.58
CA CYS A 7 -2.77 0.76 -5.27
C CYS A 7 -1.33 1.31 -5.24
N GLN A 8 -0.65 1.48 -6.39
CA GLN A 8 0.72 2.01 -6.41
C GLN A 8 0.80 3.44 -5.86
N LYS A 9 -0.24 4.25 -6.10
CA LYS A 9 -0.27 5.64 -5.64
C LYS A 9 -0.21 5.71 -4.12
N GLU A 10 -0.99 4.88 -3.45
CA GLU A 10 -1.17 4.79 -2.02
C GLU A 10 0.15 4.33 -1.37
N ALA A 11 0.82 3.35 -1.99
CA ALA A 11 2.15 2.92 -1.57
C ALA A 11 3.21 4.05 -1.72
N CYS A 12 3.18 4.80 -2.83
CA CYS A 12 4.08 5.96 -3.01
C CYS A 12 3.79 7.09 -2.02
N ASP A 13 2.53 7.29 -1.62
CA ASP A 13 2.16 8.28 -0.62
C ASP A 13 2.72 7.90 0.77
N ILE A 14 2.74 6.60 1.13
CA ILE A 14 3.41 6.11 2.34
C ILE A 14 4.91 6.41 2.28
N GLN A 15 5.59 6.08 1.17
CA GLN A 15 7.02 6.36 1.01
C GLN A 15 7.33 7.86 1.17
N SER A 16 6.50 8.72 0.57
CA SER A 16 6.61 10.17 0.70
C SER A 16 6.40 10.64 2.14
N CYS A 17 5.43 10.04 2.85
CA CYS A 17 5.18 10.34 4.26
C CYS A 17 6.37 9.94 5.14
N LEU A 18 6.91 8.74 4.94
CA LEU A 18 8.06 8.24 5.69
C LEU A 18 9.27 9.16 5.51
N GLN A 19 9.60 9.54 4.27
CA GLN A 19 10.72 10.46 3.99
C GLN A 19 10.57 11.81 4.70
N LYS A 20 9.34 12.36 4.77
CA LYS A 20 9.07 13.63 5.46
C LYS A 20 9.07 13.50 7.00
N ASN A 21 8.83 12.31 7.52
CA ASN A 21 8.62 12.06 8.95
C ASN A 21 9.77 11.28 9.61
N ASN A 22 10.97 11.31 9.04
CA ASN A 22 12.14 10.56 9.52
C ASN A 22 11.84 9.06 9.67
N TYR A 23 11.12 8.50 8.70
CA TYR A 23 10.72 7.09 8.66
C TYR A 23 9.85 6.62 9.83
N SER A 24 9.17 7.55 10.52
CA SER A 24 8.20 7.20 11.55
C SER A 24 6.87 6.77 10.92
N ASP A 25 6.64 5.46 10.92
CA ASP A 25 5.41 4.80 10.48
C ASP A 25 4.17 5.24 11.28
N ALA A 26 4.33 5.49 12.58
CA ALA A 26 3.28 6.00 13.46
C ALA A 26 2.66 7.33 12.97
N LYS A 27 3.41 8.13 12.20
CA LYS A 27 2.90 9.38 11.59
C LYS A 27 2.25 9.18 10.22
N CYS A 28 2.32 7.98 9.67
CA CYS A 28 1.84 7.62 8.34
C CYS A 28 0.68 6.63 8.35
N ILE A 29 0.08 6.38 9.53
CA ILE A 29 -1.05 5.45 9.72
C ILE A 29 -2.19 5.71 8.74
N ASP A 30 -2.53 6.98 8.46
CA ASP A 30 -3.58 7.32 7.51
C ASP A 30 -3.29 6.83 6.09
N PHE A 31 -2.03 6.91 5.65
CA PHE A 31 -1.61 6.43 4.33
C PHE A 31 -1.54 4.91 4.29
N ILE A 32 -1.11 4.29 5.39
CA ILE A 32 -1.10 2.82 5.55
C ILE A 32 -2.53 2.27 5.46
N ASN A 33 -3.49 2.90 6.14
CA ASN A 33 -4.89 2.52 6.08
C ASN A 33 -5.46 2.67 4.67
N LYS A 34 -5.13 3.74 3.94
CA LYS A 34 -5.54 3.91 2.53
C LYS A 34 -5.00 2.81 1.63
N LEU A 35 -3.74 2.40 1.80
CA LEU A 35 -3.17 1.28 1.05
C LEU A 35 -3.89 -0.03 1.41
N ALA A 36 -4.16 -0.26 2.69
CA ALA A 36 -4.88 -1.44 3.15
C ALA A 36 -6.30 -1.51 2.56
N ASP A 37 -7.05 -0.41 2.58
CA ASP A 37 -8.38 -0.30 1.97
C ASP A 37 -8.34 -0.56 0.47
N CYS A 38 -7.36 0.02 -0.23
CA CYS A 38 -7.18 -0.23 -1.66
C CYS A 38 -6.94 -1.72 -1.94
N CYS A 39 -6.11 -2.39 -1.14
CA CYS A 39 -5.84 -3.81 -1.27
C CYS A 39 -7.07 -4.69 -0.94
N LEU A 40 -7.90 -4.28 0.01
CA LEU A 40 -9.17 -4.95 0.31
C LEU A 40 -10.12 -4.86 -0.88
N GLN A 41 -10.29 -3.67 -1.45
CA GLN A 41 -11.16 -3.45 -2.61
C GLN A 41 -10.70 -4.24 -3.84
N LEU A 42 -9.39 -4.34 -4.09
CA LEU A 42 -8.89 -5.20 -5.17
C LEU A 42 -9.22 -6.67 -4.94
N ARG A 43 -9.04 -7.15 -3.70
CA ARG A 43 -9.35 -8.54 -3.36
C ARG A 43 -10.84 -8.84 -3.54
N GLU A 44 -11.73 -7.91 -3.19
CA GLU A 44 -13.17 -8.04 -3.43
C GLU A 44 -13.50 -8.14 -4.93
N LYS A 45 -12.72 -7.47 -5.78
CA LYS A 45 -12.83 -7.55 -7.24
C LYS A 45 -12.13 -8.77 -7.85
N GLY A 46 -11.45 -9.59 -7.04
CA GLY A 46 -10.63 -10.71 -7.52
C GLY A 46 -9.33 -10.28 -8.23
N GLU A 47 -8.89 -9.04 -8.01
CA GLU A 47 -7.65 -8.49 -8.54
C GLU A 47 -6.52 -8.53 -7.48
N ASP A 48 -5.28 -8.47 -7.93
CA ASP A 48 -4.10 -8.44 -7.05
C ASP A 48 -3.16 -7.32 -7.51
N SER A 49 -2.32 -6.85 -6.60
CA SER A 49 -1.30 -5.85 -6.89
C SER A 49 0.02 -6.22 -6.24
N PRO A 50 1.17 -6.00 -6.92
CA PRO A 50 2.49 -6.20 -6.33
C PRO A 50 2.74 -5.41 -5.04
N VAL A 51 2.04 -4.29 -4.84
CA VAL A 51 2.19 -3.46 -3.62
C VAL A 51 1.31 -3.92 -2.46
N CYS A 52 0.37 -4.84 -2.72
CA CYS A 52 -0.48 -5.41 -1.69
C CYS A 52 0.21 -6.60 -1.03
N PRO A 53 0.12 -6.73 0.31
CA PRO A 53 0.67 -7.90 0.99
C PRO A 53 -0.09 -9.15 0.55
N LYS A 54 0.59 -10.02 -0.20
CA LYS A 54 0.16 -11.39 -0.43
C LYS A 54 0.25 -12.09 0.91
N LYS A 55 -0.84 -12.74 1.35
CA LYS A 55 -0.98 -13.40 2.66
C LYS A 55 0.38 -13.90 3.14
N ILE A 56 0.88 -13.35 4.25
CA ILE A 56 2.12 -13.81 4.88
C ILE A 56 1.91 -15.30 5.12
N SER A 57 2.53 -16.13 4.29
CA SER A 57 2.64 -17.55 4.57
C SER A 57 3.54 -17.60 5.79
N LYS A 58 2.93 -17.77 6.97
CA LYS A 58 3.64 -18.21 8.16
C LYS A 58 4.31 -19.52 7.76
N LYS A 59 5.60 -19.47 7.47
CA LYS A 59 6.43 -20.67 7.35
C LYS A 59 6.95 -21.02 8.74
#